data_AF-A0A1R4B0V0-F1
#
_entry.id   AF-A0A1R4B0V0-F1
#
_cell.length_a   1.000
_cell.length_b   1.000
_cell.length_c   1.000
_cell.angle_alpha   90.00
_cell.angle_beta   90.00
_cell.angle_gamma   90.00
#
_symmetry.space_group_name_H-M   'P 1'
#
loop_
_entity.id
_entity.type
_entity.pdbx_description
1 polymer ?
#
loop_
_entity_poly.entity_id
_entity_poly.type
_entity_poly.pdbx_seq_one_letter_code
_entity_poly.pdbx_strand_id
1 'polypeptide(L)'
;MKPVLEHTPSNNKPVLVDVGEKKWTFSFQYWKQIEFFGLDKSNPSWFVSLIEKLKDLSGKDVKSFVSTGEQRDAWRYHNIDWNQTNIPIQREDLDWLDKDYRENEAEYPIVQFQVSQALGRVVGFWDENSVFNILLLDPLHNIQPSKRYNYKVDHCSPLSCNYSALLFSIDTLKRGNYCSSSDCGYHQEISNLSIDNAYTNVVIHFLDDTEKAESEKLISEKKARDEKEIFEAGLLFLSDDE
;
A
#
# COMPACT_ATOMS: atom_id res chain seq x y z
N MET A 1 17.82 24.30 -39.36
CA MET A 1 18.73 24.55 -38.21
C MET A 1 19.31 23.22 -37.79
N LYS A 2 20.63 23.11 -37.66
CA LYS A 2 21.28 21.92 -37.07
C LYS A 2 21.06 21.95 -35.55
N PRO A 3 20.85 20.81 -34.87
CA PRO A 3 20.78 20.79 -33.42
C PRO A 3 22.13 21.21 -32.83
N VAL A 4 22.10 22.05 -31.80
CA VAL A 4 23.27 22.43 -31.02
C VAL A 4 23.67 21.26 -30.12
N LEU A 5 24.97 20.98 -30.15
CA LEU A 5 25.73 20.00 -29.39
C LEU A 5 25.59 20.17 -27.86
N GLU A 6 25.86 19.07 -27.15
CA GLU A 6 26.40 19.07 -25.79
C GLU A 6 25.50 19.66 -24.69
N HIS A 7 24.47 18.90 -24.32
CA HIS A 7 23.96 18.95 -22.95
C HIS A 7 23.85 17.54 -22.39
N THR A 8 24.92 17.07 -21.76
CA THR A 8 24.85 15.97 -20.81
C THR A 8 24.22 16.55 -19.54
N PRO A 9 22.98 16.18 -19.14
CA PRO A 9 22.37 16.77 -17.95
C PRO A 9 23.15 16.30 -16.74
N SER A 10 23.87 17.21 -16.06
CA SER A 10 24.67 16.87 -14.87
C SER A 10 23.87 16.91 -13.56
N ASN A 11 22.55 16.83 -13.60
CA ASN A 11 21.73 16.94 -12.39
C ASN A 11 20.55 15.99 -12.42
N ASN A 12 20.55 15.05 -11.46
CA ASN A 12 19.41 14.21 -11.06
C ASN A 12 18.28 15.08 -10.47
N LYS A 13 17.72 15.99 -11.27
CA LYS A 13 16.56 16.81 -10.90
C LYS A 13 15.40 16.38 -11.80
N PRO A 14 14.23 16.02 -11.23
CA PRO A 14 13.03 15.82 -12.03
C PRO A 14 12.75 17.07 -12.87
N VAL A 15 12.45 16.88 -14.15
CA VAL A 15 12.06 17.99 -15.03
C VAL A 15 10.62 18.35 -14.73
N LEU A 16 10.41 19.25 -13.77
CA LEU A 16 9.11 19.89 -13.58
C LEU A 16 8.99 21.04 -14.60
N VAL A 17 8.22 20.83 -15.66
CA VAL A 17 7.86 21.89 -16.63
C VAL A 17 7.13 23.00 -15.87
N ASP A 18 7.54 24.27 -16.06
CA ASP A 18 7.16 25.47 -15.30
C ASP A 18 5.77 25.40 -14.65
N VAL A 19 5.73 24.76 -13.49
CA VAL A 19 4.54 24.63 -12.68
C VAL A 19 4.37 26.00 -12.06
N GLY A 20 3.25 26.68 -12.35
CA GLY A 20 2.83 27.82 -11.54
C GLY A 20 2.75 27.42 -10.05
N GLU A 21 2.26 28.31 -9.18
CA GLU A 21 2.06 27.96 -7.78
C GLU A 21 1.04 26.81 -7.65
N LYS A 22 1.54 25.58 -7.55
CA LYS A 22 0.74 24.36 -7.51
C LYS A 22 1.09 23.62 -6.23
N LYS A 23 0.04 23.24 -5.53
CA LYS A 23 0.14 22.39 -4.35
C LYS A 23 0.41 20.96 -4.75
N TRP A 24 1.05 20.22 -3.85
CA TRP A 24 1.34 18.81 -4.08
C TRP A 24 0.02 18.04 -4.22
N THR A 25 -0.19 17.39 -5.36
CA THR A 25 -1.33 16.51 -5.61
C THR A 25 -0.84 15.09 -5.77
N PHE A 26 -1.58 14.13 -5.21
CA PHE A 26 -1.24 12.71 -5.25
C PHE A 26 -2.24 11.94 -6.10
N SER A 27 -1.74 10.98 -6.86
CA SER A 27 -2.54 9.99 -7.60
C SER A 27 -2.14 8.59 -7.16
N PHE A 28 -3.13 7.70 -7.08
CA PHE A 28 -2.94 6.27 -6.82
C PHE A 28 -3.17 5.42 -8.07
N GLN A 29 -3.26 6.04 -9.26
CA GLN A 29 -3.54 5.34 -10.52
C GLN A 29 -2.57 4.17 -10.79
N TYR A 30 -1.30 4.35 -10.44
CA TYR A 30 -0.25 3.34 -10.64
C TYR A 30 0.16 2.62 -9.34
N TRP A 31 -0.61 2.77 -8.27
CA TRP A 31 -0.28 2.12 -7.00
C TRP A 31 -0.57 0.62 -7.08
N LYS A 32 0.40 -0.20 -6.67
CA LYS A 32 0.27 -1.65 -6.60
C LYS A 32 1.00 -2.20 -5.38
N GLN A 33 0.45 -3.23 -4.75
CA GLN A 33 1.18 -4.05 -3.79
C GLN A 33 1.86 -5.21 -4.52
N ILE A 34 3.12 -5.46 -4.21
CA ILE A 34 3.90 -6.60 -4.72
C ILE A 34 4.67 -7.25 -3.56
N GLU A 35 5.33 -8.38 -3.81
CA GLU A 35 6.24 -8.97 -2.81
C GLU A 35 7.30 -7.94 -2.39
N PHE A 36 7.63 -7.90 -1.10
CA PHE A 36 8.50 -6.90 -0.45
C PHE A 36 7.97 -5.46 -0.38
N PHE A 37 6.82 -5.18 -0.99
CA PHE A 37 6.15 -3.87 -0.94
C PHE A 37 4.66 -4.01 -0.62
N GLY A 38 4.37 -4.99 0.24
CA GLY A 38 3.04 -5.26 0.77
C GLY A 38 2.81 -4.61 2.12
N LEU A 39 1.54 -4.56 2.52
CA LEU A 39 1.10 -3.95 3.77
C LEU A 39 0.71 -4.99 4.84
N ASP A 40 0.98 -6.29 4.66
CA ASP A 40 0.59 -7.34 5.61
C ASP A 40 1.29 -7.22 6.98
N LYS A 41 2.40 -6.50 7.03
CA LYS A 41 3.15 -6.16 8.25
C LYS A 41 2.91 -4.73 8.74
N SER A 42 2.02 -3.98 8.09
CA SER A 42 1.67 -2.62 8.49
C SER A 42 0.50 -2.64 9.46
N ASN A 43 0.60 -1.88 10.55
CA ASN A 43 -0.50 -1.67 11.49
C ASN A 43 -1.33 -0.41 11.11
N PRO A 44 -2.53 -0.22 11.69
CA PRO A 44 -3.34 0.96 11.41
C PRO A 44 -2.62 2.29 11.68
N SER A 45 -1.76 2.36 12.70
CA SER A 45 -1.01 3.58 13.03
C SER A 45 -0.02 4.00 11.94
N TRP A 46 0.55 3.04 11.21
CA TRP A 46 1.38 3.31 10.05
C TRP A 46 0.57 4.01 8.95
N PHE A 47 -0.65 3.53 8.70
CA PHE A 47 -1.53 4.13 7.71
C PHE A 47 -1.96 5.55 8.10
N VAL A 48 -2.30 5.78 9.37
CA VAL A 48 -2.57 7.14 9.89
C VAL A 48 -1.37 8.05 9.63
N SER A 49 -0.16 7.58 9.93
CA SER A 49 1.08 8.34 9.70
C SER A 49 1.31 8.65 8.22
N LEU A 50 1.02 7.69 7.32
CA LEU A 50 1.07 7.91 5.87
C LEU A 50 0.11 9.03 5.45
N ILE A 51 -1.15 8.95 5.88
CA ILE A 51 -2.18 9.94 5.50
C ILE A 51 -1.84 11.32 6.05
N GLU A 52 -1.36 11.43 7.29
CA GLU A 52 -0.87 12.70 7.86
C GLU A 52 0.28 13.26 7.03
N LYS A 53 1.20 12.41 6.58
CA LYS A 53 2.31 12.83 5.73
C LYS A 53 1.85 13.32 4.36
N LEU A 54 0.94 12.60 3.71
CA LEU A 54 0.37 13.05 2.43
C LEU A 54 -0.39 14.38 2.59
N LYS A 55 -1.11 14.57 3.69
CA LYS A 55 -1.77 15.84 4.04
C LYS A 55 -0.76 16.97 4.22
N ASP A 56 0.29 16.77 5.01
CA ASP A 56 1.35 17.78 5.23
C ASP A 56 1.98 18.22 3.90
N LEU A 57 2.27 17.23 3.05
CA LEU A 57 2.86 17.45 1.74
C LEU A 57 1.90 18.16 0.77
N SER A 58 0.60 17.85 0.83
CA SER A 58 -0.43 18.53 0.03
C SER A 58 -0.54 20.03 0.33
N GLY A 59 -0.10 20.47 1.52
CA GLY A 59 -0.02 21.89 1.87
C GLY A 59 1.17 22.62 1.25
N LYS A 60 2.18 21.89 0.74
CA LYS A 60 3.42 22.47 0.21
C LYS A 60 3.28 22.87 -1.26
N ASP A 61 3.94 23.96 -1.61
CA ASP A 61 4.15 24.34 -3.00
C ASP A 61 5.23 23.46 -3.63
N VAL A 62 4.94 22.88 -4.80
CA VAL A 62 5.81 21.90 -5.46
C VAL A 62 7.14 22.54 -5.86
N LYS A 63 7.09 23.76 -6.44
CA LYS A 63 8.28 24.47 -6.90
C LYS A 63 9.20 24.77 -5.72
N SER A 64 8.67 25.32 -4.63
CA SER A 64 9.42 25.57 -3.40
C SER A 64 10.04 24.29 -2.81
N PHE A 65 9.28 23.20 -2.76
CA PHE A 65 9.73 21.93 -2.21
C PHE A 65 10.89 21.31 -3.00
N VAL A 66 10.76 21.23 -4.33
CA VAL A 66 11.78 20.60 -5.19
C VAL A 66 13.02 21.49 -5.37
N SER A 67 12.86 22.82 -5.28
CA SER A 67 13.96 23.78 -5.44
C SER A 67 14.84 23.92 -4.21
N THR A 68 14.33 23.65 -3.00
CA THR A 68 15.04 23.91 -1.76
C THR A 68 15.66 22.63 -1.19
N GLY A 69 16.99 22.62 -1.03
CA GLY A 69 17.72 21.45 -0.50
C GLY A 69 17.28 21.06 0.90
N GLU A 70 17.02 22.05 1.77
CA GLU A 70 16.63 21.81 3.17
C GLU A 70 15.31 21.04 3.30
N GLN A 71 14.29 21.38 2.48
CA GLN A 71 13.04 20.63 2.50
C GLN A 71 13.23 19.23 1.91
N ARG A 72 14.01 19.08 0.85
CA ARG A 72 14.29 17.74 0.32
C ARG A 72 14.99 16.85 1.33
N ASP A 73 15.98 17.36 2.04
CA ASP A 73 16.75 16.60 3.02
C ASP A 73 15.89 16.22 4.23
N ALA A 74 15.08 17.16 4.74
CA ALA A 74 14.16 16.91 5.85
C ALA A 74 13.16 15.79 5.55
N TRP A 75 12.76 15.64 4.28
CA TRP A 75 11.83 14.62 3.82
C TRP A 75 12.52 13.39 3.20
N ARG A 76 13.85 13.38 3.18
CA ARG A 76 14.67 12.42 2.43
C ARG A 76 14.09 12.20 1.03
N TYR A 77 13.78 13.29 0.34
CA TYR A 77 13.24 13.29 -1.00
C TYR A 77 14.36 13.22 -2.05
N HIS A 78 14.49 12.06 -2.69
CA HIS A 78 15.55 11.78 -3.65
C HIS A 78 15.18 10.66 -4.62
N ASN A 79 15.87 10.61 -5.75
CA ASN A 79 15.79 9.53 -6.72
C ASN A 79 16.22 8.22 -6.08
N ILE A 80 15.60 7.11 -6.51
CA ILE A 80 16.08 5.79 -6.17
C ILE A 80 17.42 5.56 -6.87
N ASP A 81 18.42 5.14 -6.09
CA ASP A 81 19.66 4.57 -6.61
C ASP A 81 19.46 3.08 -6.88
N TRP A 82 19.09 2.75 -8.11
CA TRP A 82 18.83 1.38 -8.56
C TRP A 82 20.06 0.46 -8.48
N ASN A 83 21.27 1.02 -8.34
CA ASN A 83 22.51 0.26 -8.17
C ASN A 83 22.81 -0.08 -6.71
N GLN A 84 21.97 0.35 -5.76
CA GLN A 84 22.18 0.08 -4.35
C GLN A 84 22.08 -1.42 -4.04
N THR A 85 22.90 -1.86 -3.09
CA THR A 85 22.98 -3.26 -2.67
C THR A 85 21.62 -3.78 -2.17
N ASN A 86 21.23 -4.94 -2.69
CA ASN A 86 20.05 -5.73 -2.29
C ASN A 86 18.69 -5.05 -2.49
N ILE A 87 18.55 -4.14 -3.46
CA ILE A 87 17.19 -3.73 -3.87
C ILE A 87 16.46 -4.95 -4.46
N PRO A 88 15.25 -5.30 -3.97
CA PRO A 88 14.54 -6.52 -4.38
C PRO A 88 13.88 -6.45 -5.75
N ILE A 89 13.81 -5.26 -6.36
CA ILE A 89 13.21 -5.01 -7.67
C ILE A 89 14.07 -4.03 -8.47
N GLN A 90 13.92 -4.04 -9.78
CA GLN A 90 14.46 -3.05 -10.70
C GLN A 90 13.35 -2.25 -11.36
N ARG A 91 13.74 -1.17 -12.05
CA ARG A 91 12.79 -0.28 -12.73
C ARG A 91 11.98 -1.02 -13.79
N GLU A 92 12.60 -1.97 -14.50
CA GLU A 92 11.95 -2.82 -15.49
C GLU A 92 10.84 -3.72 -14.92
N ASP A 93 10.93 -4.11 -13.64
CA ASP A 93 9.95 -4.97 -12.95
C ASP A 93 8.62 -4.26 -12.68
N LEU A 94 8.57 -2.93 -12.86
CA LEU A 94 7.36 -2.12 -12.73
C LEU A 94 6.46 -2.24 -13.97
N ASP A 95 6.08 -3.46 -14.34
CA ASP A 95 5.41 -3.80 -15.61
C ASP A 95 4.01 -3.19 -15.81
N TRP A 96 3.41 -2.65 -14.76
CA TRP A 96 2.12 -1.97 -14.77
C TRP A 96 2.23 -0.46 -14.98
N LEU A 97 3.45 0.09 -14.97
CA LEU A 97 3.70 1.49 -15.28
C LEU A 97 3.79 1.66 -16.80
N ASP A 98 3.12 2.68 -17.33
CA ASP A 98 3.20 2.99 -18.77
C ASP A 98 4.65 3.14 -19.22
N LYS A 99 4.95 2.61 -20.41
CA LYS A 99 6.32 2.54 -20.93
C LYS A 99 7.00 3.89 -20.98
N ASP A 100 6.27 4.95 -21.33
CA ASP A 100 6.82 6.30 -21.43
C ASP A 100 7.36 6.80 -20.09
N TYR A 101 6.69 6.47 -18.97
CA TYR A 101 7.23 6.77 -17.64
C TYR A 101 8.30 5.77 -17.25
N ARG A 102 8.08 4.47 -17.47
CA ARG A 102 9.00 3.41 -17.01
C ARG A 102 10.35 3.45 -17.71
N GLU A 103 10.42 3.80 -18.99
CA GLU A 103 11.65 3.72 -19.78
C GLU A 103 12.36 5.09 -19.94
N ASN A 104 11.75 6.19 -19.49
CA ASN A 104 12.33 7.54 -19.54
C ASN A 104 12.71 8.06 -18.15
N GLU A 105 13.79 7.54 -17.58
CA GLU A 105 14.30 7.97 -16.26
C GLU A 105 14.71 9.46 -16.24
N ALA A 106 15.17 10.00 -17.36
CA ALA A 106 15.65 11.37 -17.45
C ALA A 106 14.52 12.39 -17.21
N GLU A 107 13.34 12.15 -17.76
CA GLU A 107 12.17 13.02 -17.58
C GLU A 107 11.34 12.62 -16.37
N TYR A 108 11.19 11.31 -16.13
CA TYR A 108 10.32 10.75 -15.09
C TYR A 108 11.10 9.91 -14.09
N PRO A 109 12.03 10.52 -13.32
CA PRO A 109 12.77 9.77 -12.32
C PRO A 109 11.81 9.25 -11.25
N ILE A 110 12.02 7.99 -10.84
CA ILE A 110 11.31 7.45 -9.69
C ILE A 110 12.06 7.90 -8.45
N VAL A 111 11.30 8.46 -7.53
CA VAL A 111 11.78 9.09 -6.31
C VAL A 111 11.10 8.46 -5.11
N GLN A 112 11.68 8.70 -3.95
CA GLN A 112 11.09 8.33 -2.69
C GLN A 112 11.09 9.50 -1.72
N PHE A 113 10.18 9.46 -0.75
CA PHE A 113 10.25 10.27 0.47
C PHE A 113 9.92 9.42 1.69
N GLN A 114 10.43 9.82 2.85
CA GLN A 114 10.16 9.10 4.09
C GLN A 114 8.77 9.47 4.65
N VAL A 115 8.05 8.49 5.17
CA VAL A 115 6.91 8.75 6.08
C VAL A 115 7.49 9.23 7.41
N SER A 116 8.46 8.48 7.93
CA SER A 116 9.36 8.90 9.01
C SER A 116 10.65 8.07 8.95
N GLN A 117 11.60 8.34 9.85
CA GLN A 117 12.81 7.51 9.93
C GLN A 117 12.54 6.04 10.31
N ALA A 118 11.40 5.75 10.94
CA ALA A 118 11.03 4.42 11.42
C ALA A 118 9.82 3.81 10.69
N LEU A 119 9.10 4.61 9.89
CA LEU A 119 7.83 4.21 9.27
C LEU A 119 7.97 4.04 7.76
N GLY A 120 9.15 3.68 7.27
CA GLY A 120 9.29 3.38 5.85
C GLY A 120 9.22 4.61 4.94
N ARG A 121 8.84 4.35 3.69
CA ARG A 121 8.92 5.28 2.58
C ARG A 121 7.72 5.15 1.64
N VAL A 122 7.51 6.18 0.85
CA VAL A 122 6.61 6.17 -0.30
C VAL A 122 7.47 6.29 -1.55
N VAL A 123 7.19 5.47 -2.56
CA VAL A 123 7.86 5.47 -3.86
C VAL A 123 6.89 5.97 -4.92
N GLY A 124 7.34 6.86 -5.79
CA GLY A 124 6.50 7.41 -6.85
C GLY A 124 7.27 8.23 -7.87
N PHE A 125 6.56 8.90 -8.76
CA PHE A 125 7.11 9.79 -9.78
C PHE A 125 6.18 10.97 -10.03
N TRP A 126 6.69 12.02 -10.66
CA TRP A 126 5.88 13.14 -11.13
C TRP A 126 5.50 12.92 -12.58
N ASP A 127 4.23 13.12 -12.93
CA ASP A 127 3.81 13.15 -14.34
C ASP A 127 3.93 14.54 -14.97
N GLU A 128 3.62 14.64 -16.26
CA GLU A 128 3.61 15.88 -17.04
C GLU A 128 2.62 16.92 -16.49
N ASN A 129 1.61 16.48 -15.74
CA ASN A 129 0.63 17.34 -15.11
C ASN A 129 1.07 17.79 -13.72
N SER A 130 2.30 17.48 -13.29
CA SER A 130 2.78 17.77 -11.93
C SER A 130 1.88 17.16 -10.85
N VAL A 131 1.41 15.95 -11.09
CA VAL A 131 0.79 15.09 -10.08
C VAL A 131 1.80 14.03 -9.67
N PHE A 132 1.93 13.80 -8.36
CA PHE A 132 2.79 12.76 -7.83
C PHE A 132 2.04 11.44 -7.82
N ASN A 133 2.41 10.54 -8.71
CA ASN A 133 1.85 9.21 -8.82
C ASN A 133 2.58 8.27 -7.84
N ILE A 134 1.85 7.75 -6.87
CA ILE A 134 2.35 6.75 -5.92
C ILE A 134 2.39 5.39 -6.62
N LEU A 135 3.55 4.74 -6.57
CA LEU A 135 3.81 3.43 -7.17
C LEU A 135 3.77 2.32 -6.12
N LEU A 136 4.59 2.47 -5.08
CA LEU A 136 4.78 1.48 -4.02
C LEU A 136 4.74 2.16 -2.66
N LEU A 137 4.29 1.39 -1.68
CA LEU A 137 4.42 1.73 -0.27
C LEU A 137 5.46 0.79 0.34
N ASP A 138 6.46 1.36 1.01
CA ASP A 138 7.61 0.64 1.52
C ASP A 138 7.72 0.82 3.05
N PRO A 139 6.82 0.20 3.85
CA PRO A 139 6.84 0.34 5.31
C PRO A 139 8.12 -0.20 5.95
N LEU A 140 8.82 -1.14 5.28
CA LEU A 140 9.98 -1.86 5.83
C LEU A 140 11.33 -1.39 5.27
N HIS A 141 11.37 -0.28 4.51
CA HIS A 141 12.58 0.31 3.94
C HIS A 141 13.32 -0.56 2.90
N ASN A 142 12.61 -1.45 2.21
CA ASN A 142 13.09 -2.40 1.23
C ASN A 142 13.59 -1.79 -0.08
N ILE A 143 13.07 -0.63 -0.54
CA ILE A 143 13.48 -0.07 -1.84
C ILE A 143 14.91 0.49 -1.82
N GLN A 144 15.43 0.78 -0.62
CA GLN A 144 16.81 1.22 -0.41
C GLN A 144 17.32 0.74 0.96
N PRO A 145 17.71 -0.54 1.07
CA PRO A 145 18.18 -1.14 2.31
C PRO A 145 19.45 -0.47 2.81
N SER A 146 19.49 -0.08 4.08
CA SER A 146 20.63 0.70 4.59
C SER A 146 21.75 -0.19 5.17
N LYS A 147 22.99 0.31 5.11
CA LYS A 147 24.15 -0.31 5.77
C LYS A 147 23.94 -0.56 7.27
N ARG A 148 23.21 0.34 7.96
CA ARG A 148 22.89 0.21 9.40
C ARG A 148 22.13 -1.09 9.70
N TYR A 149 21.35 -1.58 8.74
CA TYR A 149 20.58 -2.83 8.85
C TYR A 149 21.18 -3.93 7.97
N ASN A 150 22.49 -3.85 7.67
CA ASN A 150 23.24 -4.81 6.87
C ASN A 150 22.62 -5.07 5.48
N TYR A 151 22.01 -4.05 4.87
CA TYR A 151 21.32 -4.16 3.58
C TYR A 151 20.27 -5.29 3.54
N LYS A 152 19.65 -5.58 4.70
CA LYS A 152 18.60 -6.59 4.82
C LYS A 152 17.33 -6.10 4.13
N VAL A 153 16.70 -7.01 3.38
CA VAL A 153 15.33 -6.88 2.88
C VAL A 153 14.42 -7.66 3.80
N ASP A 154 13.36 -7.03 4.29
CA ASP A 154 12.37 -7.67 5.15
C ASP A 154 11.17 -8.15 4.32
N HIS A 155 10.79 -9.41 4.49
CA HIS A 155 9.66 -9.98 3.76
C HIS A 155 8.33 -9.36 4.24
N CYS A 156 7.58 -8.85 3.27
CA CYS A 156 6.16 -8.56 3.37
C CYS A 156 5.47 -8.96 2.07
N SER A 157 4.16 -9.16 2.14
CA SER A 157 3.33 -9.61 1.04
C SER A 157 2.09 -8.71 0.90
N PRO A 158 1.49 -8.65 -0.30
CA PRO A 158 0.27 -7.88 -0.49
C PRO A 158 -0.78 -8.22 0.59
N LEU A 159 -1.24 -7.21 1.32
CA LEU A 159 -2.33 -7.38 2.27
C LEU A 159 -3.61 -7.54 1.47
N SER A 160 -4.16 -8.75 1.45
CA SER A 160 -5.50 -8.99 0.96
C SER A 160 -6.51 -8.55 2.02
N CYS A 161 -7.44 -7.65 1.67
CA CYS A 161 -8.64 -7.48 2.48
C CYS A 161 -9.44 -8.80 2.44
N ASN A 162 -9.97 -9.29 3.55
CA ASN A 162 -10.77 -10.53 3.60
C ASN A 162 -11.91 -10.52 2.58
N TYR A 163 -12.48 -9.34 2.31
CA TYR A 163 -13.47 -9.15 1.25
C TYR A 163 -12.87 -9.37 -0.15
N SER A 164 -11.71 -8.79 -0.44
CA SER A 164 -11.01 -8.99 -1.71
C SER A 164 -10.49 -10.42 -1.88
N ALA A 165 -10.03 -11.06 -0.80
CA ALA A 165 -9.62 -12.47 -0.78
C ALA A 165 -10.82 -13.39 -1.05
N LEU A 166 -11.98 -13.08 -0.46
CA LEU A 166 -13.23 -13.80 -0.70
C LEU A 166 -13.69 -13.61 -2.16
N LEU A 167 -13.70 -12.37 -2.66
CA LEU A 167 -14.04 -12.09 -4.06
C LEU A 167 -13.09 -12.81 -5.03
N PHE A 168 -11.79 -12.78 -4.75
CA PHE A 168 -10.78 -13.48 -5.55
C PHE A 168 -10.96 -15.00 -5.48
N SER A 169 -11.30 -15.55 -4.31
CA SER A 169 -11.57 -16.99 -4.15
C SER A 169 -12.81 -17.41 -4.94
N ILE A 170 -13.88 -16.61 -4.91
CA ILE A 170 -15.10 -16.84 -5.70
C ILE A 170 -14.78 -16.76 -7.20
N ASP A 171 -14.03 -15.75 -7.63
CA ASP A 171 -13.64 -15.57 -9.03
C ASP A 171 -12.73 -16.70 -9.53
N THR A 172 -11.81 -17.18 -8.68
CA THR A 172 -10.98 -18.36 -8.95
C THR A 172 -11.86 -19.60 -9.13
N LEU A 173 -12.81 -19.85 -8.22
CA LEU A 173 -13.74 -20.97 -8.31
C LEU A 173 -14.65 -20.90 -9.54
N LYS A 174 -15.05 -19.70 -9.99
CA LYS A 174 -15.84 -19.49 -11.22
C LYS A 174 -15.08 -19.80 -12.50
N ARG A 175 -13.75 -19.60 -12.51
CA ARG A 175 -12.91 -19.73 -13.71
C ARG A 175 -12.26 -21.10 -13.87
N GLY A 176 -11.94 -21.77 -12.77
CA GLY A 176 -11.27 -23.07 -12.81
C GLY A 176 -12.23 -24.24 -12.87
N ASN A 177 -11.75 -25.41 -13.31
CA ASN A 177 -12.44 -26.69 -13.21
C ASN A 177 -11.78 -27.53 -12.13
N TYR A 178 -12.32 -27.47 -10.91
CA TYR A 178 -11.73 -28.12 -9.73
C TYR A 178 -12.38 -29.47 -9.40
N CYS A 179 -13.32 -29.92 -10.24
CA CYS A 179 -13.97 -31.21 -10.11
C CYS A 179 -13.56 -32.16 -11.23
N SER A 180 -13.30 -33.41 -10.87
CA SER A 180 -13.04 -34.49 -11.83
C SER A 180 -14.33 -35.00 -12.51
N SER A 181 -15.48 -34.75 -11.90
CA SER A 181 -16.80 -35.04 -12.47
C SER A 181 -17.36 -33.81 -13.16
N SER A 182 -17.87 -33.98 -14.37
CA SER A 182 -18.53 -32.93 -15.16
C SER A 182 -19.85 -32.42 -14.54
N ASP A 183 -20.36 -33.11 -13.51
CA ASP A 183 -21.67 -32.85 -12.92
C ASP A 183 -21.60 -32.53 -11.42
N CYS A 184 -20.46 -32.02 -10.93
CA CYS A 184 -20.29 -31.79 -9.49
C CYS A 184 -21.06 -30.57 -8.93
N GLY A 185 -21.80 -29.84 -9.78
CA GLY A 185 -22.79 -28.83 -9.37
C GLY A 185 -22.25 -27.51 -8.80
N TYR A 186 -20.97 -27.42 -8.39
CA TYR A 186 -20.46 -26.24 -7.68
C TYR A 186 -20.51 -24.92 -8.47
N HIS A 187 -20.32 -24.96 -9.79
CA HIS A 187 -20.48 -23.75 -10.63
C HIS A 187 -21.91 -23.22 -10.58
N GLN A 188 -22.90 -24.12 -10.52
CA GLN A 188 -24.30 -23.76 -10.40
C GLN A 188 -24.60 -23.19 -9.01
N GLU A 189 -24.09 -23.81 -7.95
CA GLU A 189 -24.22 -23.29 -6.58
C GLU A 189 -23.58 -21.91 -6.40
N ILE A 190 -22.38 -21.68 -6.95
CA ILE A 190 -21.70 -20.38 -6.91
C ILE A 190 -22.47 -19.33 -7.73
N SER A 191 -23.06 -19.71 -8.85
CA SER A 191 -23.88 -18.81 -9.68
C SER A 191 -25.22 -18.47 -9.00
N ASN A 192 -25.70 -19.36 -8.13
CA ASN A 192 -26.91 -19.20 -7.33
C ASN A 192 -26.68 -18.47 -5.99
N LEU A 193 -25.44 -18.10 -5.65
CA LEU A 193 -25.16 -17.21 -4.53
C LEU A 193 -25.84 -15.86 -4.80
N SER A 194 -27.05 -15.70 -4.27
CA SER A 194 -27.83 -14.47 -4.39
C SER A 194 -27.09 -13.31 -3.72
N ILE A 195 -26.81 -12.27 -4.50
CA ILE A 195 -26.30 -10.99 -4.01
C ILE A 195 -27.46 -10.05 -3.66
N ASP A 196 -28.71 -10.52 -3.80
CA ASP A 196 -29.92 -9.68 -3.69
C ASP A 196 -30.30 -9.36 -2.24
N ASN A 197 -29.55 -9.85 -1.25
CA ASN A 197 -29.66 -9.45 0.14
C ASN A 197 -28.25 -9.28 0.72
N ALA A 198 -27.62 -8.14 0.46
CA ALA A 198 -26.53 -7.69 1.31
C ALA A 198 -27.10 -7.54 2.73
N TYR A 199 -26.90 -8.53 3.59
CA TYR A 199 -27.22 -8.42 5.01
C TYR A 199 -26.45 -7.23 5.58
N THR A 200 -27.16 -6.15 5.91
CA THR A 200 -26.60 -4.90 6.43
C THR A 200 -26.15 -4.97 7.90
N ASN A 201 -26.18 -6.14 8.53
CA ASN A 201 -25.92 -6.30 9.97
C ASN A 201 -24.60 -7.04 10.24
N VAL A 202 -23.55 -6.70 9.50
CA VAL A 202 -22.20 -7.19 9.78
C VAL A 202 -21.52 -6.22 10.73
N VAL A 203 -21.27 -6.65 11.96
CA VAL A 203 -20.43 -5.93 12.92
C VAL A 203 -19.06 -6.62 12.95
N ILE A 204 -18.03 -5.90 12.50
CA ILE A 204 -16.64 -6.38 12.59
C ILE A 204 -16.05 -5.84 13.88
N HIS A 205 -15.74 -6.74 14.80
CA HIS A 205 -15.11 -6.41 16.08
C HIS A 205 -13.62 -6.75 16.01
N PHE A 206 -12.76 -5.77 16.28
CA PHE A 206 -11.32 -5.97 16.39
C PHE A 206 -10.96 -6.08 17.86
N LEU A 207 -10.36 -7.19 18.25
CA LEU A 207 -9.85 -7.42 19.60
C LEU A 207 -8.35 -7.11 19.62
N ASP A 208 -7.89 -6.41 20.64
CA ASP A 208 -6.47 -6.34 20.95
C ASP A 208 -5.95 -7.67 21.55
N ASP A 209 -4.63 -7.80 21.71
CA ASP A 209 -4.01 -9.03 22.21
C ASP A 209 -4.50 -9.41 23.62
N THR A 210 -4.89 -8.42 24.43
CA THR A 210 -5.41 -8.63 25.78
C THR A 210 -6.84 -9.13 25.72
N GLU A 211 -7.70 -8.44 24.98
CA GLU A 211 -9.12 -8.79 24.80
C GLU A 211 -9.28 -10.17 24.15
N LYS A 212 -8.43 -10.49 23.18
CA LYS A 212 -8.37 -11.82 22.55
C LYS A 212 -7.99 -12.90 23.56
N ALA A 213 -6.95 -12.67 24.35
CA ALA A 213 -6.51 -13.63 25.36
C ALA A 213 -7.57 -13.85 26.45
N GLU A 214 -8.30 -12.81 26.83
CA GLU A 214 -9.41 -12.91 27.79
C GLU A 214 -10.59 -13.71 27.21
N SER A 215 -10.95 -13.48 25.95
CA SER A 215 -11.98 -14.25 25.25
C SER A 215 -11.62 -15.73 25.15
N GLU A 216 -10.39 -16.05 24.70
CA GLU A 216 -9.89 -17.42 24.62
C GLU A 216 -9.86 -18.11 25.99
N LYS A 217 -9.51 -17.36 27.04
CA LYS A 217 -9.54 -17.85 28.43
C LYS A 217 -10.96 -18.25 28.84
N LEU A 218 -11.96 -17.41 28.58
CA LEU A 218 -13.37 -17.71 28.91
C LEU A 218 -13.86 -18.98 28.21
N ILE A 219 -13.46 -19.20 26.96
CA ILE A 219 -13.78 -20.40 26.19
C ILE A 219 -13.05 -21.62 26.76
N SER A 220 -11.76 -21.51 27.04
CA SER A 220 -10.94 -22.60 27.59
C SER A 220 -11.41 -23.06 28.98
N GLU A 221 -11.89 -22.12 29.81
CA GLU A 221 -12.48 -22.37 31.11
C GLU A 221 -13.93 -22.87 31.04
N LYS A 222 -14.48 -23.04 29.82
CA LYS A 222 -15.87 -23.44 29.54
C LYS A 222 -16.92 -22.51 30.14
N LYS A 223 -16.57 -21.22 30.31
CA LYS A 223 -17.50 -20.16 30.73
C LYS A 223 -18.32 -19.63 29.56
N ALA A 224 -17.82 -19.80 28.34
CA ALA A 224 -18.54 -19.61 27.09
C ALA A 224 -18.17 -20.72 26.11
N ARG A 225 -19.04 -20.99 25.15
CA ARG A 225 -18.86 -21.97 24.08
C ARG A 225 -18.00 -21.42 22.95
N ASP A 226 -18.18 -20.15 22.63
CA ASP A 226 -17.51 -19.43 21.55
C ASP A 226 -17.59 -17.91 21.80
N GLU A 227 -16.91 -17.12 20.96
CA GLU A 227 -16.87 -15.66 21.03
C GLU A 227 -18.24 -15.01 20.81
N LYS A 228 -19.15 -15.72 20.10
CA LYS A 228 -20.51 -15.24 19.88
C LYS A 228 -21.30 -15.26 21.18
N GLU A 229 -21.21 -16.33 21.98
CA GLU A 229 -21.86 -16.39 23.28
C GLU A 229 -21.33 -15.32 24.25
N ILE A 230 -20.04 -14.98 24.17
CA ILE A 230 -19.44 -13.88 24.95
C ILE A 230 -20.08 -12.54 24.55
N PHE A 231 -20.22 -12.28 23.25
CA PHE A 231 -20.88 -11.07 22.76
C PHE A 231 -22.36 -11.01 23.15
N GLU A 232 -23.10 -12.10 23.00
CA GLU A 232 -24.52 -12.21 23.41
C GLU A 232 -24.69 -12.01 24.92
N ALA A 233 -23.79 -12.56 25.74
CA ALA A 233 -23.79 -12.35 27.18
C ALA A 233 -23.52 -10.89 27.56
N GLY A 234 -22.63 -10.20 26.85
CA GLY A 234 -22.40 -8.77 27.01
C GLY A 234 -23.63 -7.93 26.67
N LEU A 235 -24.34 -8.28 25.59
CA LEU A 235 -25.61 -7.62 25.23
C LEU A 235 -26.67 -7.82 26.32
N LEU A 236 -26.82 -9.04 26.82
CA LEU A 236 -27.77 -9.37 27.90
C LEU A 236 -27.44 -8.62 29.19
N PHE A 237 -26.16 -8.62 29.60
CA PHE A 237 -25.70 -7.89 30.77
C PHE A 237 -26.03 -6.39 30.68
N LEU A 238 -25.81 -5.79 29.51
CA LEU A 238 -26.10 -4.37 29.29
C LEU A 238 -27.59 -4.06 29.12
N SER A 239 -28.41 -5.05 28.73
CA SER A 239 -29.87 -4.89 28.63
C SER A 239 -30.61 -5.14 29.94
N ASP A 240 -29.99 -5.83 30.90
CA ASP A 240 -30.56 -6.11 32.23
C ASP A 240 -30.31 -4.97 33.24
N ASP A 241 -29.59 -3.91 32.84
CA ASP A 241 -29.34 -2.69 33.62
C ASP A 241 -30.39 -1.56 33.38
N GLU A 242 -31.52 -1.86 32.73
CA GLU A 242 -32.75 -1.03 32.65
C GLU A 242 -33.89 -1.58 33.52
#